data_AF-A0A3P1B5X3-F1
#
_entry.id   AF-A0A3P1B5X3-F1
#
_cell.length_a   1.000
_cell.length_b   1.000
_cell.length_c   1.000
_cell.angle_alpha   90.00
_cell.angle_beta   90.00
_cell.angle_gamma   90.00
#
_symmetry.space_group_name_H-M   'P 1'
#
loop_
_entity.id
_entity.type
_entity.pdbx_description
1 polymer ?
#
loop_
_entity_poly.entity_id
_entity_poly.type
_entity_poly.pdbx_seq_one_letter_code
_entity_poly.pdbx_strand_id
1 'polypeptide(L)'
;METTQKKHLGRNISRIREMKGMKQETLAEILGISQQKMSVIENTEELDDAKLNEIAKALKVPANAIKEYSDEKMLNIINSTITDSPIYNNFCNFNPLDKLVEAYDENKKLYERLLQAEKDKTTYLEQLLKK
;
A
#
# COMPACT_ATOMS: atom_id res chain seq x y z
N MET A 1 28.50 -10.52 9.94
CA MET A 1 27.88 -11.46 10.91
C MET A 1 26.38 -11.24 10.79
N GLU A 2 25.69 -12.08 10.03
CA GLU A 2 24.23 -12.04 9.97
C GLU A 2 23.70 -12.49 11.33
N THR A 3 23.27 -11.55 12.16
CA THR A 3 22.47 -11.88 13.33
C THR A 3 21.12 -12.33 12.77
N THR A 4 20.90 -13.64 12.69
CA THR A 4 19.55 -14.21 12.62
C THR A 4 18.82 -13.73 13.87
N GLN A 5 18.22 -12.53 13.80
CA GLN A 5 17.37 -11.99 14.86
C GLN A 5 16.28 -13.04 15.07
N LYS A 6 16.33 -13.72 16.21
CA LYS A 6 15.25 -14.62 16.58
C LYS A 6 13.97 -13.80 16.60
N LYS A 7 12.99 -14.26 15.82
CA LYS A 7 11.74 -13.53 15.59
C LYS A 7 10.90 -13.62 16.85
N HIS A 8 10.81 -12.52 17.58
CA HIS A 8 10.01 -12.44 18.80
C HIS A 8 8.57 -12.04 18.45
N LEU A 9 7.68 -13.02 18.33
CA LEU A 9 6.30 -12.80 17.87
C LEU A 9 5.51 -11.85 18.80
N GLY A 10 5.70 -11.96 20.12
CA GLY A 10 5.07 -11.05 21.08
C GLY A 10 5.44 -9.57 20.85
N ARG A 11 6.70 -9.29 20.54
CA ARG A 11 7.19 -7.93 20.30
C ARG A 11 6.65 -7.39 18.98
N ASN A 12 6.54 -8.24 17.96
CA ASN A 12 5.88 -7.91 16.70
C ASN A 12 4.41 -7.53 16.92
N ILE A 13 3.70 -8.27 17.77
CA ILE A 13 2.31 -7.98 18.16
C ILE A 13 2.22 -6.59 18.83
N SER A 14 3.10 -6.30 19.80
CA SER A 14 3.13 -4.98 20.46
C SER A 14 3.33 -3.84 19.46
N ARG A 15 4.28 -3.99 18.52
CA ARG A 15 4.54 -2.94 17.53
C ARG A 15 3.38 -2.74 16.57
N ILE A 16 2.78 -3.82 16.06
CA ILE A 16 1.60 -3.74 15.19
C ILE A 16 0.42 -3.10 15.95
N ARG A 17 0.24 -3.43 17.23
CA ARG A 17 -0.77 -2.82 18.09
C ARG A 17 -0.56 -1.31 18.24
N GLU A 18 0.68 -0.89 18.51
CA GLU A 18 1.05 0.52 18.63
C GLU A 18 0.85 1.28 17.31
N MET A 19 1.23 0.69 16.18
CA MET A 19 0.98 1.26 14.84
C MET A 19 -0.51 1.43 14.54
N LYS A 20 -1.37 0.58 15.10
CA LYS A 20 -2.84 0.69 15.01
C LYS A 20 -3.43 1.71 16.01
N GLY A 21 -2.61 2.33 16.86
CA GLY A 21 -3.07 3.24 17.91
C GLY A 21 -3.92 2.55 18.99
N MET A 22 -3.77 1.24 19.16
CA MET A 22 -4.58 0.44 20.07
C MET A 22 -3.90 0.30 21.44
N LYS A 23 -4.64 0.56 22.52
CA LYS A 23 -4.15 0.31 23.88
C LYS A 23 -4.09 -1.19 24.16
N GLN A 24 -3.16 -1.61 25.02
CA GLN A 24 -3.02 -3.01 25.40
C GLN A 24 -4.28 -3.55 26.08
N GLU A 25 -4.94 -2.73 26.90
CA GLU A 25 -6.24 -3.02 27.53
C GLU A 25 -7.32 -3.31 26.49
N THR A 26 -7.41 -2.50 25.43
CA THR A 26 -8.39 -2.68 24.36
C THR A 26 -8.17 -3.99 23.60
N LEU A 27 -6.92 -4.36 23.32
CA LEU A 27 -6.62 -5.65 22.69
C LEU A 27 -7.00 -6.83 23.61
N ALA A 28 -6.70 -6.71 24.90
CA ALA A 28 -7.04 -7.72 25.89
C ALA A 28 -8.57 -7.91 26.01
N GLU A 29 -9.33 -6.81 26.02
CA GLU A 29 -10.80 -6.82 26.02
C GLU A 29 -11.37 -7.53 24.80
N ILE A 30 -10.85 -7.23 23.59
CA ILE A 30 -11.29 -7.89 22.34
C ILE A 30 -11.03 -9.40 22.39
N LEU A 31 -9.92 -9.81 23.00
CA LEU A 31 -9.54 -11.22 23.14
C LEU A 31 -10.19 -11.91 24.35
N GLY A 32 -10.96 -11.17 25.17
CA GLY A 32 -11.58 -11.72 26.39
C GLY A 32 -10.58 -12.17 27.45
N ILE A 33 -9.37 -11.61 27.45
CA ILE A 33 -8.31 -11.93 28.42
C ILE A 33 -8.01 -10.72 29.30
N SER A 34 -7.31 -10.94 30.41
CA SER A 34 -6.86 -9.83 31.25
C SER A 34 -5.68 -9.10 30.61
N GLN A 35 -5.53 -7.80 30.91
CA GLN A 35 -4.39 -7.00 30.47
C GLN A 35 -3.05 -7.63 30.88
N GLN A 36 -2.95 -8.24 32.07
CA GLN A 36 -1.71 -8.91 32.50
C GLN A 36 -1.39 -10.11 31.59
N LYS A 37 -2.40 -10.89 31.18
CA LYS A 37 -2.21 -12.00 30.24
C LYS A 37 -1.76 -11.49 28.87
N MET A 38 -2.31 -10.38 28.39
CA MET A 38 -1.87 -9.75 27.14
C MET A 38 -0.40 -9.29 27.23
N SER A 39 0.01 -8.73 28.37
CA SER A 39 1.41 -8.35 28.61
C SER A 39 2.36 -9.54 28.59
N VAL A 40 1.96 -10.68 29.17
CA VAL A 40 2.75 -11.92 29.09
C VAL A 40 2.88 -12.37 27.63
N ILE A 41 1.79 -12.35 26.86
CA ILE A 41 1.79 -12.71 25.44
C ILE A 41 2.74 -11.83 24.63
N GLU A 42 2.73 -10.51 24.84
CA GLU A 42 3.63 -9.57 24.13
C GLU A 42 5.11 -9.76 24.51
N ASN A 43 5.40 -10.31 25.70
CA ASN A 43 6.75 -10.64 26.13
C ASN A 43 7.18 -12.09 25.81
N THR A 44 6.34 -12.87 25.11
CA THR A 44 6.68 -14.23 24.71
C THR A 44 7.29 -14.27 23.31
N GLU A 45 8.40 -15.00 23.15
CA GLU A 45 9.12 -15.12 21.88
C GLU A 45 8.34 -15.97 20.86
N GLU A 46 7.78 -17.08 21.31
CA GLU A 46 6.98 -18.01 20.52
C GLU A 46 5.51 -18.00 20.96
N LEU A 47 4.61 -18.19 20.01
CA LEU A 47 3.19 -18.25 20.26
C LEU A 47 2.58 -19.38 19.44
N ASP A 48 1.63 -20.10 20.03
CA ASP A 48 0.84 -21.10 19.32
C ASP A 48 0.07 -20.46 18.14
N ASP A 49 0.02 -21.17 17.02
CA ASP A 49 -0.60 -20.68 15.78
C ASP A 49 -2.10 -20.39 15.96
N ALA A 50 -2.79 -21.13 16.82
CA ALA A 50 -4.19 -20.87 17.14
C ALA A 50 -4.37 -19.48 17.78
N LYS A 51 -3.57 -19.19 18.82
CA LYS A 51 -3.57 -17.89 19.52
C LYS A 51 -3.09 -16.76 18.61
N LEU A 52 -2.09 -17.02 17.77
CA LEU A 52 -1.59 -16.04 16.81
C LEU A 52 -2.69 -15.61 15.83
N ASN A 53 -3.48 -16.56 15.35
CA ASN A 53 -4.61 -16.29 14.46
C ASN A 53 -5.72 -15.49 15.15
N GLU A 54 -6.00 -15.76 16.42
CA GLU A 54 -6.97 -14.97 17.21
C GLU A 54 -6.51 -13.53 17.37
N ILE A 55 -5.23 -13.32 17.74
CA ILE A 55 -4.64 -11.99 17.87
C ILE A 55 -4.60 -11.26 16.53
N ALA A 56 -4.26 -11.95 15.45
CA ALA A 56 -4.25 -11.38 14.10
C ALA A 56 -5.66 -10.91 13.68
N LYS A 57 -6.69 -11.69 13.99
CA LYS A 57 -8.10 -11.30 13.78
C LYS A 57 -8.48 -10.06 14.60
N ALA A 58 -8.10 -10.03 15.89
CA ALA A 58 -8.36 -8.89 16.76
C ALA A 58 -7.68 -7.60 16.26
N LEU A 59 -6.45 -7.71 15.75
CA LEU A 59 -5.68 -6.60 15.16
C LEU A 59 -6.10 -6.28 13.71
N LYS A 60 -6.98 -7.09 13.11
CA LYS A 60 -7.41 -7.01 11.70
C LYS A 60 -6.21 -6.98 10.74
N VAL A 61 -5.31 -7.94 10.92
CA VAL A 61 -4.13 -8.18 10.07
C VAL A 61 -4.03 -9.67 9.75
N PRO A 62 -3.40 -10.08 8.63
CA PRO A 62 -3.12 -11.49 8.41
C PRO A 62 -2.08 -11.99 9.41
N ALA A 63 -2.19 -13.23 9.88
CA ALA A 63 -1.22 -13.82 10.82
C ALA A 63 0.21 -13.83 10.27
N ASN A 64 0.36 -13.97 8.95
CA ASN A 64 1.66 -13.86 8.27
C ASN A 64 2.29 -12.48 8.45
N ALA A 65 1.52 -11.39 8.54
CA ALA A 65 2.07 -10.07 8.80
C ALA A 65 2.76 -9.99 10.17
N ILE A 66 2.28 -10.72 11.18
CA ILE A 66 2.93 -10.79 12.50
C ILE A 66 4.22 -11.63 12.42
N LYS A 67 4.21 -12.74 11.68
CA LYS A 67 5.38 -13.64 11.49
C LYS A 67 6.50 -13.01 10.66
N GLU A 68 6.13 -12.18 9.69
CA GLU A 68 7.06 -11.52 8.77
C GLU A 68 7.43 -10.10 9.19
N TYR A 69 6.80 -9.59 10.26
CA TYR A 69 7.09 -8.28 10.80
C TYR A 69 8.58 -8.19 11.16
N SER A 70 9.21 -7.17 10.61
CA SER A 70 10.60 -6.80 10.85
C SER A 70 10.68 -5.29 10.80
N ASP A 71 11.35 -4.70 11.78
CA ASP A 71 11.58 -3.27 11.85
C ASP A 71 12.34 -2.77 10.62
N GLU A 72 13.29 -3.56 10.11
CA GLU A 72 14.04 -3.23 8.91
C GLU A 72 13.17 -3.25 7.65
N LYS A 73 12.23 -4.21 7.54
CA LYS A 73 11.25 -4.20 6.42
C LYS A 73 10.36 -2.97 6.49
N MET A 74 9.91 -2.57 7.68
CA MET A 74 9.10 -1.36 7.86
C MET A 74 9.91 -0.09 7.59
N LEU A 75 11.15 -0.01 8.06
CA LEU A 75 12.06 1.10 7.78
C LEU A 75 12.41 1.19 6.30
N ASN A 76 12.60 0.06 5.62
CA ASN A 76 12.79 0.04 4.17
C ASN A 76 11.54 0.52 3.45
N ILE A 77 10.33 0.11 3.85
CA ILE A 77 9.08 0.64 3.28
C ILE A 77 8.96 2.15 3.51
N ILE A 78 9.25 2.64 4.73
CA ILE A 78 9.18 4.07 5.07
C ILE A 78 10.25 4.86 4.30
N ASN A 79 11.48 4.37 4.23
CA ASN A 79 12.55 4.99 3.45
C ASN A 79 12.21 5.00 1.96
N SER A 80 11.73 3.89 1.38
CA SER A 80 11.25 3.83 0.00
C SER A 80 10.00 4.69 -0.27
N THR A 81 9.24 5.05 0.77
CA THR A 81 8.09 5.97 0.65
C THR A 81 8.52 7.44 0.74
N ILE A 82 9.60 7.74 1.48
CA ILE A 82 10.14 9.10 1.65
C ILE A 82 11.13 9.45 0.52
N THR A 83 11.76 8.43 -0.10
CA THR A 83 12.66 8.60 -1.25
C THR A 83 12.08 7.89 -2.48
N ASP A 84 11.19 8.56 -3.21
CA ASP A 84 10.88 8.31 -4.63
C ASP A 84 10.79 6.83 -5.11
N SER A 85 9.87 6.00 -4.58
CA SER A 85 9.55 4.75 -5.29
C SER A 85 8.10 4.24 -5.15
N PRO A 86 7.41 3.90 -6.26
CA PRO A 86 5.99 3.59 -6.30
C PRO A 86 5.73 2.13 -5.94
N ILE A 87 5.96 1.73 -4.69
CA ILE A 87 5.72 0.34 -4.24
C ILE A 87 4.23 0.09 -3.88
N TYR A 88 3.39 1.13 -3.90
CA TYR A 88 1.92 1.01 -3.76
C TYR A 88 1.18 0.60 -5.04
N ASN A 89 1.86 -0.01 -6.01
CA ASN A 89 1.22 -0.55 -7.22
C ASN A 89 0.65 -1.98 -7.06
N ASN A 90 0.70 -2.59 -5.88
CA ASN A 90 0.30 -4.01 -5.72
C ASN A 90 -1.17 -4.26 -5.31
N PHE A 91 -2.05 -3.26 -5.37
CA PHE A 91 -3.51 -3.44 -5.20
C PHE A 91 -4.35 -2.79 -6.30
N CYS A 92 -3.75 -2.40 -7.42
CA CYS A 92 -4.47 -1.94 -8.59
C CYS A 92 -4.10 -2.84 -9.77
N ASN A 93 -5.08 -3.48 -10.40
CA ASN A 93 -4.91 -4.20 -11.69
C ASN A 93 -4.75 -3.19 -12.86
N PHE A 94 -4.03 -2.10 -12.60
CA PHE A 94 -3.99 -0.92 -13.44
C PHE A 94 -2.54 -0.45 -13.52
N ASN A 95 -1.95 -0.58 -14.70
CA ASN A 95 -0.62 -0.07 -14.98
C ASN A 95 -0.73 1.42 -15.38
N PRO A 96 -0.25 2.36 -14.56
CA PRO A 96 -0.37 3.79 -14.85
C PRO A 96 0.43 4.22 -16.08
N LEU A 97 1.49 3.49 -16.45
CA LEU A 97 2.26 3.79 -17.66
C LEU A 97 1.46 3.49 -18.92
N ASP A 98 0.73 2.37 -18.95
CA ASP A 98 -0.07 1.98 -20.12
C ASP A 98 -1.16 3.02 -20.40
N LYS A 99 -1.80 3.56 -19.36
CA LYS A 99 -2.81 4.61 -19.54
C LYS A 99 -2.24 5.98 -19.89
N LEU A 100 -1.01 6.26 -19.49
CA LEU A 100 -0.34 7.49 -19.90
C LEU A 100 0.02 7.44 -21.39
N VAL A 101 0.44 6.27 -21.88
CA VAL A 101 0.66 6.03 -23.31
C VAL A 101 -0.65 6.16 -24.08
N GLU A 102 -1.73 5.54 -23.61
CA GLU A 102 -3.06 5.66 -24.22
C GLU A 102 -3.54 7.12 -24.31
N ALA A 103 -3.43 7.88 -23.22
CA ALA A 103 -3.78 9.30 -23.19
C ALA A 103 -2.92 10.15 -24.14
N TYR A 104 -1.66 9.76 -24.35
CA TYR A 104 -0.77 10.45 -25.29
C TYR A 104 -1.20 10.19 -26.74
N ASP A 105 -1.55 8.94 -27.07
CA ASP A 105 -2.04 8.56 -28.40
C ASP A 105 -3.40 9.20 -28.72
N GLU A 106 -4.30 9.30 -27.75
CA GLU A 106 -5.57 10.02 -27.90
C GLU A 106 -5.35 11.52 -28.15
N ASN A 107 -4.45 12.15 -27.40
CA ASN A 107 -4.09 13.56 -27.62
C ASN A 107 -3.51 13.77 -29.02
N LYS A 108 -2.62 12.87 -29.48
CA LYS A 108 -2.05 12.97 -30.83
C LYS A 108 -3.14 12.92 -31.91
N LYS A 109 -4.09 12.00 -31.80
CA LYS A 109 -5.24 11.92 -32.73
C LYS A 109 -6.12 13.16 -32.68
N LEU A 110 -6.30 13.76 -31.50
CA LEU A 110 -7.06 15.00 -31.34
C LEU A 110 -6.36 16.17 -32.04
N TYR A 111 -5.04 16.28 -31.89
CA TYR A 111 -4.25 17.31 -32.58
C TYR A 111 -4.28 17.16 -34.10
N GLU A 112 -4.21 15.92 -34.62
CA GLU A 112 -4.34 15.66 -36.06
C GLU A 112 -5.69 16.11 -36.60
N ARG A 113 -6.79 15.85 -35.87
CA ARG A 113 -8.14 16.32 -36.24
C ARG A 113 -8.26 17.84 -36.18
N LEU A 114 -7.69 18.47 -35.16
CA LEU A 114 -7.72 19.93 -35.02
C LEU A 114 -6.96 20.60 -36.18
N LEU A 115 -5.80 20.05 -36.55
CA LEU A 115 -5.05 20.53 -37.71
C LEU A 115 -5.84 20.37 -39.01
N GLN A 116 -6.58 19.26 -39.17
CA GLN A 116 -7.44 19.08 -40.33
C GLN A 116 -8.58 20.09 -40.36
N ALA A 117 -9.25 20.32 -39.21
CA ALA A 117 -10.33 21.31 -39.12
C ALA A 117 -9.86 22.74 -39.46
N GLU A 118 -8.65 23.12 -39.04
CA GLU A 118 -8.06 24.41 -39.41
C GLU A 118 -7.78 24.51 -40.92
N LYS A 119 -7.29 23.43 -41.55
CA LYS A 119 -7.08 23.37 -43.00
C LYS A 119 -8.38 23.47 -43.79
N ASP A 120 -9.41 22.73 -43.35
CA ASP A 120 -10.73 22.73 -44.00
C ASP A 120 -11.37 24.11 -43.90
N LYS A 121 -11.28 24.76 -42.74
CA LYS A 121 -11.76 26.13 -42.53
C LYS A 121 -11.01 27.14 -43.41
N THR A 122 -9.69 27.03 -43.50
CA THR A 122 -8.88 27.90 -44.37
C THR A 122 -9.28 27.73 -45.83
N THR A 123 -9.43 26.48 -46.29
CA THR A 123 -9.86 26.16 -47.66
C THR A 123 -11.25 26.74 -47.96
N TYR A 124 -12.19 26.61 -47.02
CA TYR A 124 -13.53 27.18 -47.16
C TYR A 124 -13.49 28.71 -47.26
N LEU A 125 -12.68 29.38 -46.44
CA LEU A 125 -12.50 30.84 -46.51
C LEU A 125 -11.88 31.28 -47.83
N GLU A 126 -10.87 30.56 -48.36
CA GLU A 126 -10.29 30.84 -49.67
C GLU A 126 -11.30 30.69 -50.81
N GLN A 127 -12.19 29.71 -50.75
CA GLN A 127 -13.26 29.52 -51.73
C GLN A 127 -14.28 30.68 -51.70
N LEU A 128 -14.60 31.21 -50.52
CA LEU A 128 -15.48 32.36 -50.37
C LEU A 128 -14.85 33.65 -50.93
N LEU A 129 -13.53 33.83 -50.76
CA LEU A 129 -12.79 34.98 -51.27
C LEU A 129 -12.57 34.98 -52.79
N LYS A 130 -12.72 33.82 -53.44
CA LYS A 130 -12.57 33.66 -54.91
C LYS A 130 -13.88 33.89 -55.68
N LYS A 131 -14.97 34.24 -55.00
CA LYS A 131 -16.21 34.77 -55.59
C LYS A 131 -16.20 36.29 -55.56
#